data_AF-A0A7S3C4X2-F1
#
_entry.id   AF-A0A7S3C4X2-F1
#
_cell.length_a   1.000
_cell.length_b   1.000
_cell.length_c   1.000
_cell.angle_alpha   90.00
_cell.angle_beta   90.00
_cell.angle_gamma   90.00
#
_symmetry.space_group_name_H-M   'P 1'
#
loop_
_entity.id
_entity.type
_entity.pdbx_description
1 polymer ?
#
loop_
_entity_poly.entity_id
_entity_poly.type
_entity_poly.pdbx_seq_one_letter_code
_entity_poly.pdbx_strand_id
1 'polypeptide(L)'
;MVMPGGRRRNRTEEPHRRAQPPRPTLMVGDERACLSALGDLKSDVAALAAGAAPGVAPGGAEDRSEAARAPWRAFLRRLRALRESLVSIRARGGWAVEAFELSVDVCARAGEWGELLKAQQHLLSELYVDGGSVEGGSTGGDGGGCCARLEEMHATAVLYFACVAGDAAEFGLALRRAGTAGGVGDSQVAWAAQVGALALRARGPGGCCEYVLFWRLLTAAPTPLLARVAAASAGVVAAAAVRCAAAAYHKLPSDFAAEALAGGTADDLDAAIAAAVAAGAAGAKVAARERAERGASSMLYFKEAVIPKTAAVGVVAAAR
;
A
#
# COMPACT_ATOMS: atom_id res chain seq x y z
N MET A 1 59.04 -2.47 22.40
CA MET A 1 57.60 -2.15 22.48
C MET A 1 57.19 -1.61 21.11
N VAL A 2 56.66 -2.49 20.27
CA VAL A 2 56.47 -2.26 18.82
C VAL A 2 54.98 -2.02 18.56
N MET A 3 54.64 -0.87 17.97
CA MET A 3 53.27 -0.52 17.59
C MET A 3 52.83 -1.31 16.34
N PRO A 4 51.58 -1.81 16.28
CA PRO A 4 51.09 -2.54 15.12
C PRO A 4 50.72 -1.59 13.98
N GLY A 5 51.25 -1.90 12.79
CA GLY A 5 51.07 -1.13 11.57
C GLY A 5 49.64 -1.10 11.04
N GLY A 6 49.16 0.11 10.75
CA GLY A 6 47.91 0.36 10.05
C GLY A 6 48.00 -0.10 8.58
N ARG A 7 47.24 -1.13 8.22
CA ARG A 7 47.02 -1.53 6.83
C ARG A 7 46.20 -0.43 6.13
N ARG A 8 46.87 0.37 5.29
CA ARG A 8 46.22 1.23 4.30
C ARG A 8 45.43 0.34 3.34
N ARG A 9 44.10 0.40 3.40
CA ARG A 9 43.24 -0.17 2.36
C ARG A 9 43.34 0.75 1.14
N ASN A 10 43.82 0.20 0.03
CA ASN A 10 43.77 0.86 -1.28
C ASN A 10 42.30 1.12 -1.61
N ARG A 11 41.92 2.40 -1.58
CA ARG A 11 40.61 2.89 -2.02
C ARG A 11 40.63 2.80 -3.54
N THR A 12 40.03 1.75 -4.08
CA THR A 12 39.76 1.63 -5.52
C THR A 12 38.97 2.85 -5.96
N GLU A 13 39.55 3.61 -6.87
CA GLU A 13 38.92 4.78 -7.49
C GLU A 13 37.63 4.30 -8.19
N GLU A 14 36.48 4.67 -7.62
CA GLU A 14 35.19 4.44 -8.27
C GLU A 14 35.20 5.22 -9.60
N PRO A 15 34.96 4.57 -10.74
CA PRO A 15 34.89 5.25 -12.02
C PRO A 15 33.79 6.31 -11.93
N HIS A 16 34.16 7.57 -12.20
CA HIS A 16 33.28 8.72 -12.26
C HIS A 16 31.95 8.32 -12.90
N ARG A 17 30.90 8.21 -12.07
CA ARG A 17 29.52 8.02 -12.52
C ARG A 17 29.22 9.21 -13.43
N ARG A 18 29.32 9.01 -14.75
CA ARG A 18 28.91 9.99 -15.74
C ARG A 18 27.49 10.39 -15.38
N ALA A 19 27.29 11.67 -15.08
CA ALA A 19 25.96 12.21 -14.81
C ALA A 19 25.07 11.76 -15.97
N GLN A 20 23.98 11.05 -15.66
CA GLN A 20 23.00 10.72 -16.69
C GLN A 20 22.56 12.03 -17.33
N PRO A 21 22.47 12.11 -18.67
CA PRO A 21 22.00 13.30 -19.33
C PRO A 21 20.65 13.72 -18.70
N PRO A 22 20.43 15.02 -18.46
CA PRO A 22 19.18 15.49 -17.87
C PRO A 22 18.05 14.93 -18.72
N ARG A 23 17.14 14.17 -18.07
CA ARG A 23 15.98 13.63 -18.77
C ARG A 23 15.23 14.83 -19.34
N PRO A 24 14.83 14.84 -20.62
CA PRO A 24 14.00 15.90 -21.16
C PRO A 24 12.67 15.87 -20.40
N THR A 25 12.55 16.74 -19.40
CA THR A 25 11.31 16.99 -18.69
C THR A 25 10.47 17.85 -19.61
N LEU A 26 9.47 17.23 -20.23
CA LEU A 26 8.39 17.94 -20.91
C LEU A 26 7.64 18.73 -19.83
N MET A 27 8.15 19.91 -19.48
CA MET A 27 7.44 20.83 -18.61
C MET A 27 6.22 21.37 -19.36
N VAL A 28 5.11 21.49 -18.64
CA VAL A 28 3.85 22.02 -19.16
C VAL A 28 4.00 23.50 -19.53
N GLY A 29 4.80 24.25 -18.77
CA GLY A 29 5.10 25.66 -19.03
C GLY A 29 4.82 26.53 -17.82
N ASP A 30 4.21 27.69 -18.06
CA ASP A 30 3.84 28.66 -17.03
C ASP A 30 2.56 28.27 -16.25
N GLU A 31 2.13 29.14 -15.33
CA GLU A 31 0.95 28.93 -14.49
C GLU A 31 -0.33 28.72 -15.32
N ARG A 32 -0.52 29.50 -16.40
CA ARG A 32 -1.71 29.39 -17.25
C ARG A 32 -1.74 28.05 -17.99
N ALA A 33 -0.59 27.61 -18.50
CA ALA A 33 -0.47 26.29 -19.12
C ALA A 33 -0.74 25.16 -18.11
N CYS A 34 -0.25 25.29 -16.87
CA CYS A 34 -0.50 24.30 -15.81
C CYS A 34 -1.98 24.22 -15.43
N LEU A 35 -2.67 25.36 -15.31
CA LEU A 35 -4.11 25.39 -15.03
C LEU A 35 -4.93 24.75 -16.15
N SER A 36 -4.61 25.05 -17.41
CA SER A 36 -5.27 24.43 -18.57
C SER A 36 -5.06 22.91 -18.56
N ALA A 37 -3.81 22.46 -18.36
CA ALA A 37 -3.48 21.04 -18.34
C ALA A 37 -4.16 20.29 -17.18
N LEU A 38 -4.31 20.93 -16.01
CA LEU A 38 -5.07 20.39 -14.89
C LEU A 38 -6.56 20.24 -15.25
N GLY A 39 -7.15 21.24 -15.90
CA GLY A 39 -8.54 21.18 -16.38
C GLY A 39 -8.78 20.01 -17.32
N ASP A 40 -7.93 19.84 -18.33
CA ASP A 40 -7.99 18.73 -19.27
C ASP A 40 -7.85 17.37 -18.56
N LEU A 41 -6.86 17.26 -17.66
CA LEU A 41 -6.63 16.04 -16.88
C LEU A 41 -7.83 15.67 -16.00
N LYS A 42 -8.45 16.65 -15.34
CA LYS A 42 -9.65 16.41 -14.51
C LYS A 42 -10.80 15.89 -15.36
N SER A 43 -11.02 16.49 -16.53
CA SER A 43 -12.06 16.05 -17.47
C SER A 43 -11.82 14.61 -17.94
N ASP A 44 -10.60 14.30 -18.39
CA ASP A 44 -10.24 12.98 -18.88
C ASP A 44 -10.34 11.90 -17.77
N VAL A 45 -9.87 12.22 -16.57
CA VAL A 45 -9.94 11.32 -15.40
C VAL A 45 -11.39 11.08 -15.00
N ALA A 46 -12.22 12.12 -14.99
CA ALA A 46 -13.65 12.00 -14.71
C ALA A 46 -14.36 11.14 -15.76
N ALA A 47 -14.04 11.32 -17.05
CA ALA A 47 -14.57 10.50 -18.13
C ALA A 47 -14.18 9.02 -17.99
N LEU A 48 -12.91 8.73 -17.68
CA LEU A 48 -12.47 7.36 -17.41
C LEU A 48 -13.15 6.78 -16.16
N ALA A 49 -13.29 7.58 -15.10
CA ALA A 49 -13.94 7.15 -13.86
C ALA A 49 -15.43 6.84 -14.07
N ALA A 50 -16.14 7.63 -14.91
CA ALA A 50 -17.55 7.41 -15.24
C ALA A 50 -17.75 6.17 -16.14
N GLY A 51 -16.78 5.85 -16.99
CA GLY A 51 -16.79 4.63 -17.82
C GLY A 51 -16.42 3.36 -17.05
N ALA A 52 -15.81 3.48 -15.87
CA ALA A 52 -15.50 2.32 -15.01
C ALA A 52 -16.77 1.85 -14.30
N ALA A 53 -17.17 0.60 -14.50
CA ALA A 53 -18.37 0.05 -13.90
C ALA A 53 -18.33 0.20 -12.35
N PRO A 54 -19.37 0.77 -11.72
CA PRO A 54 -19.39 1.06 -10.28
C PRO A 54 -19.47 -0.18 -9.36
N GLY A 55 -19.34 -1.40 -9.92
CA GLY A 55 -19.56 -2.66 -9.21
C GLY A 55 -18.31 -3.42 -8.75
N VAL A 56 -17.10 -2.93 -9.04
CA VAL A 56 -15.88 -3.64 -8.61
C VAL A 56 -15.65 -3.36 -7.13
N ALA A 57 -15.95 -4.34 -6.28
CA ALA A 57 -15.64 -4.28 -4.87
C ALA A 57 -14.13 -3.98 -4.67
N PRO A 58 -13.76 -3.04 -3.79
CA PRO A 58 -12.37 -2.68 -3.58
C PRO A 58 -11.56 -3.92 -3.18
N GLY A 59 -10.52 -4.23 -3.96
CA GLY A 59 -9.69 -5.42 -3.74
C GLY A 59 -10.13 -6.69 -4.45
N GLY A 60 -11.13 -6.62 -5.33
CA GLY A 60 -11.45 -7.71 -6.26
C GLY A 60 -10.29 -8.04 -7.21
N ALA A 61 -10.29 -9.27 -7.76
CA ALA A 61 -9.30 -9.72 -8.73
C ALA A 61 -9.19 -8.80 -9.96
N GLU A 62 -10.31 -8.19 -10.37
CA GLU A 62 -10.39 -7.30 -11.53
C GLU A 62 -9.62 -5.99 -11.33
N ASP A 63 -9.69 -5.39 -10.13
CA ASP A 63 -8.88 -4.21 -9.73
C ASP A 63 -7.37 -4.52 -9.69
N ARG A 64 -7.02 -5.82 -9.60
CA ARG A 64 -5.62 -6.28 -9.68
C ARG A 64 -5.14 -6.55 -11.10
N SER A 65 -6.04 -6.61 -12.08
CA SER A 65 -5.68 -6.93 -13.46
C SER A 65 -4.88 -5.79 -14.11
N GLU A 66 -3.85 -6.15 -14.86
CA GLU A 66 -3.06 -5.20 -15.65
C GLU A 66 -3.95 -4.44 -16.64
N ALA A 67 -4.94 -5.12 -17.23
CA ALA A 67 -5.89 -4.52 -18.18
C ALA A 67 -6.72 -3.41 -17.55
N ALA A 68 -7.17 -3.55 -16.29
CA ALA A 68 -7.91 -2.50 -15.59
C ALA A 68 -7.03 -1.29 -15.23
N ARG A 69 -5.71 -1.50 -15.01
CA ARG A 69 -4.77 -0.45 -14.61
C ARG A 69 -4.17 0.30 -15.79
N ALA A 70 -4.05 -0.33 -16.95
CA ALA A 70 -3.41 0.26 -18.13
C ALA A 70 -3.98 1.63 -18.54
N PRO A 71 -5.32 1.88 -18.54
CA PRO A 71 -5.87 3.20 -18.82
C PRO A 71 -5.40 4.28 -17.83
N TRP A 72 -5.32 3.96 -16.54
CA TRP A 72 -4.87 4.88 -15.50
C TRP A 72 -3.39 5.23 -15.65
N ARG A 73 -2.57 4.27 -16.10
CA ARG A 73 -1.13 4.49 -16.34
C ARG A 73 -0.85 5.54 -17.42
N ALA A 74 -1.76 5.71 -18.39
CA ALA A 74 -1.62 6.72 -19.44
C ALA A 74 -1.58 8.16 -18.88
N PHE A 75 -2.24 8.42 -17.74
CA PHE A 75 -2.25 9.75 -17.11
C PHE A 75 -0.97 10.07 -16.34
N LEU A 76 -0.23 9.07 -15.88
CA LEU A 76 0.90 9.26 -14.97
C LEU A 76 2.00 10.13 -15.57
N ARG A 77 2.25 10.00 -16.87
CA ARG A 77 3.24 10.83 -17.55
C ARG A 77 2.83 12.30 -17.57
N ARG A 78 1.55 12.59 -17.84
CA ARG A 78 0.99 13.95 -17.83
C ARG A 78 0.96 14.54 -16.43
N LEU A 79 0.55 13.77 -15.43
CA LEU A 79 0.55 14.20 -14.02
C LEU A 79 1.96 14.42 -13.47
N ARG A 80 2.93 13.59 -13.85
CA ARG A 80 4.34 13.81 -13.49
C ARG A 80 4.85 15.12 -14.10
N ALA A 81 4.65 15.33 -15.40
CA ALA A 81 5.02 16.57 -16.08
C ALA A 81 4.38 17.82 -15.43
N LEU A 82 3.08 17.73 -15.10
CA LEU A 82 2.36 18.79 -14.40
C LEU A 82 3.01 19.06 -13.03
N ARG A 83 3.12 18.05 -12.16
CA ARG A 83 3.72 18.22 -10.82
C ARG A 83 5.14 18.81 -10.87
N GLU A 84 5.99 18.33 -11.78
CA GLU A 84 7.34 18.88 -11.97
C GLU A 84 7.30 20.36 -12.38
N SER A 85 6.36 20.75 -13.22
CA SER A 85 6.17 22.16 -13.63
C SER A 85 5.69 23.01 -12.45
N LEU A 86 4.73 22.51 -11.66
CA LEU A 86 4.23 23.18 -10.45
C LEU A 86 5.35 23.44 -9.45
N VAL A 87 6.18 22.43 -9.19
CA VAL A 87 7.35 22.56 -8.31
C VAL A 87 8.34 23.57 -8.88
N SER A 88 8.60 23.52 -10.19
CA SER A 88 9.54 24.44 -10.86
C SER A 88 9.11 25.90 -10.75
N ILE A 89 7.82 26.19 -10.96
CA ILE A 89 7.28 27.56 -10.84
C ILE A 89 6.94 27.95 -9.39
N ARG A 90 7.20 27.06 -8.42
CA ARG A 90 6.84 27.22 -7.01
C ARG A 90 5.37 27.56 -6.81
N ALA A 91 4.50 26.93 -7.60
CA ALA A 91 3.06 27.09 -7.47
C ALA A 91 2.60 26.70 -6.06
N ARG A 92 1.79 27.56 -5.45
CA ARG A 92 1.14 27.33 -4.15
C ARG A 92 -0.36 27.60 -4.30
N GLY A 93 -1.15 27.13 -3.35
CA GLY A 93 -2.60 27.34 -3.31
C GLY A 93 -3.43 26.14 -3.80
N GLY A 94 -4.76 26.34 -3.83
CA GLY A 94 -5.73 25.24 -3.94
C GLY A 94 -5.63 24.41 -5.23
N TRP A 95 -5.26 25.01 -6.35
CA TRP A 95 -5.13 24.28 -7.62
C TRP A 95 -3.87 23.40 -7.67
N ALA A 96 -2.78 23.80 -6.99
CA ALA A 96 -1.60 22.95 -6.81
C ALA A 96 -1.94 21.77 -5.90
N VAL A 97 -2.64 22.02 -4.79
CA VAL A 97 -3.19 20.95 -3.92
C VAL A 97 -4.03 19.98 -4.74
N GLU A 98 -4.98 20.48 -5.52
CA GLU A 98 -5.86 19.67 -6.37
C GLU A 98 -5.08 18.80 -7.38
N ALA A 99 -4.05 19.33 -8.04
CA ALA A 99 -3.22 18.57 -8.97
C ALA A 99 -2.49 17.39 -8.30
N PHE A 100 -2.02 17.59 -7.07
CA PHE A 100 -1.36 16.54 -6.32
C PHE A 100 -2.36 15.54 -5.72
N GLU A 101 -3.53 15.97 -5.24
CA GLU A 101 -4.60 15.09 -4.79
C GLU A 101 -5.08 14.18 -5.94
N LEU A 102 -5.31 14.76 -7.12
CA LEU A 102 -5.62 14.00 -8.34
C LEU A 102 -4.51 13.00 -8.68
N SER A 103 -3.25 13.38 -8.47
CA SER A 103 -2.11 12.48 -8.68
C SER A 103 -2.15 11.30 -7.70
N VAL A 104 -2.53 11.50 -6.44
CA VAL A 104 -2.69 10.42 -5.46
C VAL A 104 -3.77 9.44 -5.91
N ASP A 105 -4.95 9.94 -6.30
CA ASP A 105 -6.07 9.11 -6.76
C ASP A 105 -5.69 8.27 -7.99
N VAL A 106 -5.08 8.89 -8.99
CA VAL A 106 -4.67 8.21 -10.22
C VAL A 106 -3.55 7.20 -9.95
N CYS A 107 -2.57 7.52 -9.11
CA CYS A 107 -1.50 6.58 -8.77
C CYS A 107 -2.05 5.37 -7.99
N ALA A 108 -3.01 5.58 -7.09
CA ALA A 108 -3.67 4.50 -6.36
C ALA A 108 -4.42 3.56 -7.32
N ARG A 109 -5.17 4.11 -8.28
CA ARG A 109 -5.89 3.34 -9.30
C ARG A 109 -4.96 2.62 -10.28
N ALA A 110 -3.84 3.24 -10.64
CA ALA A 110 -2.81 2.63 -11.48
C ALA A 110 -1.96 1.58 -10.76
N GLY A 111 -2.03 1.50 -9.42
CA GLY A 111 -1.15 0.67 -8.60
C GLY A 111 0.31 1.14 -8.57
N GLU A 112 0.56 2.42 -8.87
CA GLU A 112 1.91 3.02 -8.92
C GLU A 112 2.28 3.66 -7.58
N TRP A 113 2.52 2.81 -6.60
CA TRP A 113 2.72 3.20 -5.20
C TRP A 113 3.89 4.16 -4.97
N GLY A 114 4.98 4.01 -5.72
CA GLY A 114 6.14 4.88 -5.61
C GLY A 114 5.85 6.32 -6.06
N GLU A 115 4.98 6.51 -7.06
CA GLU A 115 4.56 7.85 -7.49
C GLU A 115 3.50 8.45 -6.56
N LEU A 116 2.61 7.60 -6.03
CA LEU A 116 1.67 7.98 -4.98
C LEU A 116 2.39 8.59 -3.78
N LEU A 117 3.40 7.89 -3.24
CA LEU A 117 4.15 8.35 -2.06
C LEU A 117 4.82 9.71 -2.32
N LYS A 118 5.42 9.91 -3.50
CA LYS A 118 6.04 11.20 -3.87
C LYS A 118 5.01 12.33 -3.88
N ALA A 119 3.82 12.08 -4.43
CA ALA A 119 2.76 13.09 -4.47
C ALA A 119 2.26 13.42 -3.06
N GLN A 120 2.04 12.40 -2.23
CA GLN A 120 1.63 12.58 -0.84
C GLN A 120 2.66 13.32 0.00
N GLN A 121 3.94 12.98 -0.12
CA GLN A 121 5.00 13.66 0.62
C GLN A 121 4.97 15.15 0.34
N HIS A 122 4.89 15.55 -0.94
CA HIS A 122 4.81 16.97 -1.30
C HIS A 122 3.54 17.65 -0.77
N LEU A 123 2.38 16.99 -0.86
CA LEU A 123 1.13 17.52 -0.27
C LEU A 123 1.27 17.79 1.22
N LEU A 124 1.68 16.79 1.99
CA LEU A 124 1.71 16.84 3.44
C LEU A 124 2.84 17.72 3.98
N SER A 125 3.99 17.80 3.30
CA SER A 125 5.15 18.56 3.80
C SER A 125 5.23 19.99 3.30
N GLU A 126 4.68 20.30 2.12
CA GLU A 126 4.80 21.62 1.50
C GLU A 126 3.45 22.32 1.39
N LEU A 127 2.43 21.66 0.83
CA LEU A 127 1.22 22.36 0.40
C LEU A 127 0.20 22.53 1.54
N TYR A 128 -0.04 21.51 2.36
CA TYR A 128 -0.98 21.63 3.48
C TYR A 128 -0.40 22.38 4.68
N VAL A 129 0.93 22.41 4.83
CA VAL A 129 1.59 23.22 5.89
C VAL A 129 1.36 24.71 5.64
N ASP A 130 1.54 25.15 4.40
CA ASP A 130 1.36 26.56 4.02
C ASP A 130 -0.12 27.01 4.03
N GLY A 131 -1.04 26.08 3.75
CA GLY A 131 -2.48 26.37 3.69
C GLY A 131 -3.11 26.74 5.03
N GLY A 132 -2.48 26.39 6.15
CA GLY A 132 -2.97 26.70 7.51
C GLY A 132 -2.66 28.10 8.02
N SER A 133 -1.81 28.87 7.33
CA SER A 133 -1.30 30.17 7.81
C SER A 133 -1.98 31.39 7.17
N VAL A 134 -3.19 31.25 6.63
CA VAL A 134 -3.99 32.42 6.18
C VAL A 134 -4.76 33.02 7.36
N GLU A 135 -4.04 33.31 8.45
CA GLU A 135 -4.53 34.21 9.49
C GLU A 135 -4.34 35.65 8.99
N GLY A 136 -5.44 36.28 8.58
CA GLY A 136 -5.51 37.74 8.47
C GLY A 136 -5.88 38.27 7.08
N GLY A 137 -7.18 38.46 6.87
CA GLY A 137 -7.67 39.53 5.99
C GLY A 137 -8.08 39.13 4.58
N SER A 138 -9.13 38.33 4.43
CA SER A 138 -9.99 38.45 3.25
C SER A 138 -11.42 38.03 3.57
N THR A 139 -12.28 39.03 3.73
CA THR A 139 -13.73 38.87 3.85
C THR A 139 -14.29 38.58 2.46
N GLY A 140 -14.70 37.34 2.18
CA GLY A 140 -15.81 37.11 1.25
C GLY A 140 -15.66 36.14 0.08
N GLY A 141 -14.77 35.14 0.12
CA GLY A 141 -14.79 34.07 -0.89
C GLY A 141 -14.53 32.70 -0.28
N ASP A 142 -15.38 31.72 -0.59
CA ASP A 142 -15.36 30.26 -0.31
C ASP A 142 -13.98 29.62 -0.08
N GLY A 143 -13.28 30.03 0.98
CA GLY A 143 -11.91 29.63 1.31
C GLY A 143 -11.78 28.31 2.07
N GLY A 144 -12.87 27.52 2.15
CA GLY A 144 -12.90 26.24 2.89
C GLY A 144 -12.31 25.04 2.15
N GLY A 145 -11.83 25.18 0.91
CA GLY A 145 -11.55 24.05 0.03
C GLY A 145 -10.18 23.38 0.19
N CYS A 146 -9.14 24.10 0.60
CA CYS A 146 -7.76 23.60 0.49
C CYS A 146 -7.40 22.46 1.44
N CYS A 147 -8.19 22.21 2.50
CA CYS A 147 -7.90 21.17 3.49
C CYS A 147 -8.99 20.10 3.57
N ALA A 148 -9.96 20.09 2.64
CA ALA A 148 -11.10 19.17 2.71
C ALA A 148 -10.69 17.69 2.72
N ARG A 149 -9.55 17.35 2.10
CA ARG A 149 -9.01 15.98 2.05
C ARG A 149 -7.77 15.77 2.91
N LEU A 150 -7.40 16.72 3.78
CA LEU A 150 -6.20 16.62 4.61
C LEU A 150 -6.20 15.33 5.46
N GLU A 151 -7.34 15.06 6.11
CA GLU A 151 -7.54 13.84 6.92
C GLU A 151 -7.36 12.56 6.06
N GLU A 152 -7.97 12.53 4.88
CA GLU A 152 -7.87 11.42 3.94
C GLU A 152 -6.43 11.20 3.47
N MET A 153 -5.68 12.27 3.22
CA MET A 153 -4.27 12.18 2.80
C MET A 153 -3.37 11.64 3.91
N HIS A 154 -3.59 12.05 5.16
CA HIS A 154 -2.91 11.47 6.32
C HIS A 154 -3.26 9.98 6.50
N ALA A 155 -4.54 9.63 6.45
CA ALA A 155 -5.00 8.25 6.53
C ALA A 155 -4.41 7.38 5.41
N THR A 156 -4.33 7.92 4.19
CA THR A 156 -3.72 7.23 3.04
C THR A 156 -2.22 7.01 3.25
N ALA A 157 -1.49 7.97 3.82
CA ALA A 157 -0.06 7.82 4.13
C ALA A 157 0.18 6.76 5.22
N VAL A 158 -0.66 6.72 6.26
CA VAL A 158 -0.65 5.68 7.29
C VAL A 158 -0.84 4.29 6.66
N LEU A 159 -1.85 4.14 5.79
CA LEU A 159 -2.10 2.88 5.09
C LEU A 159 -0.98 2.49 4.16
N TYR A 160 -0.35 3.44 3.46
CA TYR A 160 0.78 3.14 2.57
C TYR A 160 1.87 2.36 3.31
N PHE A 161 2.31 2.84 4.47
CA PHE A 161 3.40 2.20 5.19
C PHE A 161 3.03 0.83 5.75
N ALA A 162 1.80 0.64 6.24
CA ALA A 162 1.36 -0.66 6.75
C ALA A 162 0.99 -1.65 5.64
N CYS A 163 0.21 -1.21 4.65
CA CYS A 163 -0.43 -2.08 3.69
C CYS A 163 0.44 -2.34 2.46
N VAL A 164 1.14 -1.32 1.98
CA VAL A 164 2.00 -1.41 0.78
C VAL A 164 3.44 -1.74 1.19
N ALA A 165 4.08 -0.87 1.99
CA ALA A 165 5.48 -1.03 2.36
C ALA A 165 5.69 -2.18 3.36
N GLY A 166 4.73 -2.41 4.27
CA GLY A 166 4.86 -3.38 5.36
C GLY A 166 5.88 -2.95 6.42
N ASP A 167 6.11 -1.64 6.58
CA ASP A 167 7.10 -1.08 7.50
C ASP A 167 6.42 -0.55 8.77
N ALA A 168 6.59 -1.27 9.87
CA ALA A 168 5.98 -0.92 11.16
C ALA A 168 6.58 0.35 11.78
N ALA A 169 7.86 0.66 11.52
CA ALA A 169 8.52 1.83 12.09
C ALA A 169 8.01 3.11 11.41
N GLU A 170 7.95 3.10 10.07
CA GLU A 170 7.40 4.21 9.29
C GLU A 170 5.88 4.37 9.49
N PHE A 171 5.15 3.26 9.66
CA PHE A 171 3.74 3.31 10.07
C PHE A 171 3.54 4.05 11.40
N GLY A 172 4.35 3.73 12.42
CA GLY A 172 4.31 4.43 13.70
C GLY A 172 4.67 5.91 13.60
N LEU A 173 5.61 6.27 12.71
CA LEU A 173 5.97 7.66 12.44
C LEU A 173 4.84 8.41 11.72
N ALA A 174 4.20 7.80 10.73
CA ALA A 174 3.07 8.36 10.01
C ALA A 174 1.88 8.62 10.94
N LEU A 175 1.57 7.70 11.87
CA LEU A 175 0.54 7.89 12.88
C LEU A 175 0.83 9.08 13.81
N ARG A 176 2.08 9.21 14.28
CA ARG A 176 2.47 10.36 15.12
C ARG A 176 2.30 11.68 14.36
N ARG A 177 2.72 11.72 13.10
CA ARG A 177 2.55 12.92 12.24
C ARG A 177 1.08 13.26 12.01
N ALA A 178 0.23 12.26 11.77
CA ALA A 178 -1.21 12.47 11.62
C ALA A 178 -1.84 13.01 12.92
N GLY A 179 -1.50 12.43 14.08
CA GLY A 179 -2.00 12.91 15.38
C GLY A 179 -1.51 14.29 15.81
N THR A 180 -0.39 14.77 15.25
CA THR A 180 0.05 16.17 15.43
C THR A 180 -0.65 17.14 14.48
N ALA A 181 -1.17 16.66 13.35
CA ALA A 181 -1.76 17.49 12.29
C ALA A 181 -3.28 17.64 12.43
N GLY A 182 -3.97 16.63 12.98
CA GLY A 182 -5.39 16.64 13.29
C GLY A 182 -5.61 16.21 14.73
N GLY A 183 -6.44 16.94 15.47
CA GLY A 183 -6.75 16.61 16.86
C GLY A 183 -7.20 15.15 17.00
N VAL A 184 -6.89 14.55 18.15
CA VAL A 184 -7.24 13.17 18.47
C VAL A 184 -8.78 13.00 18.40
N GLY A 185 -9.28 12.52 17.26
CA GLY A 185 -10.72 12.47 16.95
C GLY A 185 -11.06 12.15 15.49
N ASP A 186 -10.08 12.25 14.59
CA ASP A 186 -10.24 12.01 13.15
C ASP A 186 -10.58 10.54 12.81
N SER A 187 -11.81 10.34 12.33
CA SER A 187 -12.42 9.04 12.08
C SER A 187 -11.68 8.21 11.01
N GLN A 188 -11.13 8.84 9.98
CA GLN A 188 -10.44 8.17 8.89
C GLN A 188 -9.03 7.73 9.30
N VAL A 189 -8.30 8.57 10.06
CA VAL A 189 -6.98 8.21 10.58
C VAL A 189 -7.10 7.08 11.60
N ALA A 190 -8.12 7.12 12.46
CA ALA A 190 -8.40 6.03 13.40
C ALA A 190 -8.72 4.72 12.66
N TRP A 191 -9.56 4.78 11.62
CA TRP A 191 -9.84 3.63 10.76
C TRP A 191 -8.56 3.09 10.10
N ALA A 192 -7.74 3.98 9.51
CA ALA A 192 -6.48 3.61 8.86
C ALA A 192 -5.48 2.97 9.83
N ALA A 193 -5.41 3.46 11.07
CA ALA A 193 -4.59 2.89 12.13
C ALA A 193 -5.00 1.44 12.45
N GLN A 194 -6.31 1.18 12.58
CA GLN A 194 -6.84 -0.16 12.86
C GLN A 194 -6.53 -1.13 11.71
N VAL A 195 -6.83 -0.73 10.47
CA VAL A 195 -6.56 -1.56 9.27
C VAL A 195 -5.05 -1.83 9.13
N GLY A 196 -4.22 -0.79 9.28
CA GLY A 196 -2.78 -0.91 9.18
C GLY A 196 -2.17 -1.83 10.25
N ALA A 197 -2.64 -1.74 11.50
CA ALA A 197 -2.20 -2.61 12.57
C ALA A 197 -2.53 -4.08 12.30
N LEU A 198 -3.73 -4.37 11.78
CA LEU A 198 -4.13 -5.72 11.38
C LEU A 198 -3.25 -6.25 10.22
N ALA A 199 -3.02 -5.43 9.20
CA ALA A 199 -2.16 -5.80 8.07
C ALA A 199 -0.71 -6.11 8.50
N LEU A 200 -0.13 -5.31 9.41
CA LEU A 200 1.21 -5.55 9.95
C LEU A 200 1.27 -6.81 10.82
N ARG A 201 0.24 -7.10 11.63
CA ARG A 201 0.16 -8.34 12.41
C ARG A 201 0.11 -9.58 11.50
N ALA A 202 -0.62 -9.52 10.41
CA ALA A 202 -0.66 -10.61 9.42
C ALA A 202 0.70 -10.86 8.74
N ARG A 203 1.56 -9.84 8.64
CA ARG A 203 2.96 -9.93 8.16
C ARG A 203 3.92 -10.45 9.22
N GLY A 204 3.58 -10.32 10.50
CA GLY A 204 4.42 -10.68 11.63
C GLY A 204 4.60 -12.19 11.83
N PRO A 205 5.55 -12.59 12.69
CA PRO A 205 5.74 -13.99 13.06
C PRO A 205 4.45 -14.56 13.66
N GLY A 206 4.00 -15.69 13.11
CA GLY A 206 2.74 -16.35 13.51
C GLY A 206 1.50 -15.89 12.75
N GLY A 207 1.55 -14.75 12.03
CA GLY A 207 0.45 -14.26 11.20
C GLY A 207 -0.86 -13.96 11.94
N CYS A 208 -0.87 -13.99 13.27
CA CYS A 208 -2.10 -13.87 14.06
C CYS A 208 -2.78 -12.51 13.84
N CYS A 209 -3.93 -12.51 13.17
CA CYS A 209 -4.71 -11.32 12.86
C CYS A 209 -6.21 -11.61 13.06
N GLU A 210 -6.97 -10.58 13.41
CA GLU A 210 -8.43 -10.62 13.39
C GLU A 210 -8.92 -10.49 11.94
N TYR A 211 -8.78 -11.57 11.16
CA TYR A 211 -9.04 -11.58 9.72
C TYR A 211 -10.45 -11.10 9.36
N VAL A 212 -11.47 -11.53 10.11
CA VAL A 212 -12.86 -11.10 9.90
C VAL A 212 -13.01 -9.60 10.12
N LEU A 213 -12.34 -9.04 11.14
CA LEU A 213 -12.36 -7.60 11.40
C LEU A 213 -11.68 -6.84 10.26
N PHE A 214 -10.53 -7.32 9.76
CA PHE A 214 -9.84 -6.70 8.63
C PHE A 214 -10.75 -6.55 7.41
N TRP A 215 -11.42 -7.64 7.00
CA TRP A 215 -12.33 -7.60 5.84
C TRP A 215 -13.56 -6.71 6.08
N ARG A 216 -14.14 -6.74 7.29
CA ARG A 216 -15.23 -5.82 7.66
C ARG A 216 -14.81 -4.35 7.56
N LEU A 217 -13.63 -4.02 8.08
CA LEU A 217 -13.09 -2.66 7.99
C LEU A 217 -12.84 -2.26 6.54
N LEU A 218 -12.30 -3.17 5.72
CA LEU A 218 -12.06 -2.91 4.29
C LEU A 218 -13.36 -2.61 3.54
N THR A 219 -14.44 -3.34 3.82
CA THR A 219 -15.76 -3.07 3.23
C THR A 219 -16.41 -1.79 3.74
N ALA A 220 -16.03 -1.34 4.94
CA ALA A 220 -16.49 -0.12 5.57
C ALA A 220 -15.50 1.04 5.39
N ALA A 221 -14.67 1.00 4.34
CA ALA A 221 -13.69 2.04 4.08
C ALA A 221 -14.38 3.42 3.89
N PRO A 222 -13.91 4.49 4.56
CA PRO A 222 -14.57 5.79 4.52
C PRO A 222 -14.61 6.41 3.13
N THR A 223 -13.60 6.13 2.31
CA THR A 223 -13.49 6.64 0.94
C THR A 223 -12.97 5.57 -0.02
N PRO A 224 -13.23 5.72 -1.34
CA PRO A 224 -12.71 4.81 -2.34
C PRO A 224 -11.17 4.79 -2.42
N LEU A 225 -10.49 5.91 -2.15
CA LEU A 225 -9.03 5.98 -2.12
C LEU A 225 -8.47 5.10 -1.00
N LEU A 226 -8.99 5.29 0.22
CA LEU A 226 -8.58 4.51 1.40
C LEU A 226 -8.85 3.02 1.22
N ALA A 227 -9.99 2.66 0.64
CA ALA A 227 -10.33 1.28 0.31
C ALA A 227 -9.28 0.64 -0.61
N ARG A 228 -8.85 1.35 -1.66
CA ARG A 228 -7.85 0.86 -2.62
C ARG A 228 -6.47 0.68 -2.00
N VAL A 229 -6.01 1.65 -1.20
CA VAL A 229 -4.70 1.54 -0.55
C VAL A 229 -4.68 0.43 0.51
N ALA A 230 -5.76 0.29 1.29
CA ALA A 230 -5.91 -0.82 2.23
C ALA A 230 -5.92 -2.18 1.51
N ALA A 231 -6.64 -2.28 0.39
CA ALA A 231 -6.73 -3.50 -0.42
C ALA A 231 -5.38 -3.98 -0.98
N ALA A 232 -4.34 -3.13 -1.04
CA ALA A 232 -2.98 -3.56 -1.40
C ALA A 232 -2.42 -4.64 -0.45
N SER A 233 -2.91 -4.69 0.79
CA SER A 233 -2.52 -5.72 1.77
C SER A 233 -3.42 -6.96 1.79
N ALA A 234 -4.55 -6.93 1.06
CA ALA A 234 -5.55 -8.00 1.09
C ALA A 234 -4.95 -9.37 0.77
N GLY A 235 -4.09 -9.47 -0.25
CA GLY A 235 -3.42 -10.73 -0.60
C GLY A 235 -2.46 -11.24 0.49
N VAL A 236 -1.77 -10.34 1.19
CA VAL A 236 -0.87 -10.71 2.30
C VAL A 236 -1.66 -11.21 3.50
N VAL A 237 -2.77 -10.54 3.84
CA VAL A 237 -3.66 -10.94 4.93
C VAL A 237 -4.36 -12.26 4.63
N ALA A 238 -4.84 -12.44 3.40
CA ALA A 238 -5.44 -13.69 2.93
C ALA A 238 -4.44 -14.86 2.99
N ALA A 239 -3.20 -14.65 2.49
CA ALA A 239 -2.16 -15.66 2.57
C ALA A 239 -1.81 -16.02 4.02
N ALA A 240 -1.81 -15.05 4.94
CA ALA A 240 -1.64 -15.31 6.37
C ALA A 240 -2.78 -16.15 6.95
N ALA A 241 -4.03 -15.82 6.61
CA ALA A 241 -5.21 -16.59 7.03
C ALA A 241 -5.14 -18.04 6.55
N VAL A 242 -4.77 -18.26 5.29
CA VAL A 242 -4.58 -19.61 4.73
C VAL A 242 -3.47 -20.36 5.46
N ARG A 243 -2.33 -19.71 5.76
CA ARG A 243 -1.25 -20.32 6.55
C ARG A 243 -1.73 -20.74 7.95
N CYS A 244 -2.44 -19.87 8.65
CA CYS A 244 -2.98 -20.17 9.97
C CYS A 244 -4.02 -21.30 9.92
N ALA A 245 -4.90 -21.30 8.93
CA ALA A 245 -5.88 -22.36 8.74
C ALA A 245 -5.21 -23.71 8.43
N ALA A 246 -4.22 -23.74 7.53
CA ALA A 246 -3.45 -24.95 7.23
C ALA A 246 -2.69 -25.49 8.44
N ALA A 247 -2.25 -24.61 9.36
CA ALA A 247 -1.61 -25.03 10.61
C ALA A 247 -2.60 -25.57 11.65
N ALA A 248 -3.82 -25.03 11.69
CA ALA A 248 -4.85 -25.40 12.67
C ALA A 248 -5.66 -26.64 12.25
N TYR A 249 -5.85 -26.85 10.95
CA TYR A 249 -6.72 -27.90 10.41
C TYR A 249 -5.93 -28.93 9.61
N HIS A 250 -6.11 -30.21 9.95
CA HIS A 250 -5.52 -31.34 9.21
C HIS A 250 -6.08 -31.44 7.77
N LYS A 251 -7.32 -30.99 7.55
CA LYS A 251 -7.96 -30.97 6.22
C LYS A 251 -8.66 -29.63 6.05
N LEU A 252 -8.37 -28.95 4.94
CA LEU A 252 -9.07 -27.74 4.56
C LEU A 252 -9.78 -28.01 3.23
N PRO A 253 -11.11 -27.94 3.16
CA PRO A 253 -11.82 -28.01 1.89
C PRO A 253 -11.27 -26.94 0.94
N SER A 254 -11.08 -27.29 -0.34
CA SER A 254 -10.54 -26.36 -1.35
C SER A 254 -11.38 -25.09 -1.46
N ASP A 255 -12.69 -25.24 -1.29
CA ASP A 255 -13.67 -24.17 -1.46
C ASP A 255 -13.52 -23.11 -0.35
N PHE A 256 -13.22 -23.54 0.87
CA PHE A 256 -12.90 -22.66 2.00
C PHE A 256 -11.57 -21.91 1.78
N ALA A 257 -10.59 -22.59 1.20
CA ALA A 257 -9.29 -21.96 0.90
C ALA A 257 -9.42 -20.93 -0.23
N ALA A 258 -10.24 -21.22 -1.24
CA ALA A 258 -10.56 -20.30 -2.34
C ALA A 258 -11.37 -19.09 -1.85
N GLU A 259 -12.35 -19.30 -0.97
CA GLU A 259 -13.14 -18.23 -0.36
C GLU A 259 -12.28 -17.34 0.56
N ALA A 260 -11.37 -17.93 1.34
CA ALA A 260 -10.42 -17.20 2.19
C ALA A 260 -9.42 -16.33 1.40
N LEU A 261 -9.21 -16.64 0.12
CA LEU A 261 -8.37 -15.85 -0.79
C LEU A 261 -9.09 -14.72 -1.50
N ALA A 262 -10.37 -14.48 -1.19
CA ALA A 262 -11.15 -13.34 -1.67
C ALA A 262 -10.99 -13.10 -3.20
N GLY A 263 -11.18 -14.17 -3.98
CA GLY A 263 -11.03 -14.12 -5.43
C GLY A 263 -9.59 -14.23 -5.94
N GLY A 264 -8.69 -14.86 -5.19
CA GLY A 264 -7.41 -15.33 -5.72
C GLY A 264 -7.63 -16.41 -6.79
N THR A 265 -6.72 -16.49 -7.75
CA THR A 265 -6.68 -17.58 -8.73
C THR A 265 -6.29 -18.90 -8.04
N ALA A 266 -6.54 -20.03 -8.70
CA ALA A 266 -6.02 -21.33 -8.23
C ALA A 266 -4.49 -21.31 -8.05
N ASP A 267 -3.78 -20.54 -8.89
CA ASP A 267 -2.34 -20.33 -8.79
C ASP A 267 -1.94 -19.52 -7.55
N ASP A 268 -2.74 -18.52 -7.14
CA ASP A 268 -2.52 -17.77 -5.89
C ASP A 268 -2.69 -18.67 -4.67
N LEU A 269 -3.68 -19.58 -4.71
CA LEU A 269 -3.89 -20.59 -3.69
C LEU A 269 -2.74 -21.58 -3.62
N ASP A 270 -2.31 -22.11 -4.77
CA ASP A 270 -1.21 -23.07 -4.84
C ASP A 270 0.12 -22.42 -4.44
N ALA A 271 0.35 -21.15 -4.78
CA ALA A 271 1.51 -20.38 -4.31
C ALA A 271 1.46 -20.10 -2.80
N ALA A 272 0.29 -19.74 -2.25
CA ALA A 272 0.10 -19.55 -0.81
C ALA A 272 0.30 -20.86 -0.03
N ILE A 273 -0.21 -21.97 -0.55
CA ILE A 273 0.02 -23.31 -0.01
C ILE A 273 1.50 -23.66 -0.10
N ALA A 274 2.14 -23.50 -1.27
CA ALA A 274 3.57 -23.80 -1.44
C ALA A 274 4.45 -22.96 -0.50
N ALA A 275 4.10 -21.69 -0.27
CA ALA A 275 4.77 -20.83 0.70
C ALA A 275 4.52 -21.27 2.15
N ALA A 276 3.30 -21.69 2.50
CA ALA A 276 2.97 -22.26 3.81
C ALA A 276 3.77 -23.56 4.08
N VAL A 277 3.82 -24.43 3.07
CA VAL A 277 4.55 -25.70 3.01
C VAL A 277 6.06 -25.45 3.16
N ALA A 278 6.61 -24.45 2.45
CA ALA A 278 8.03 -24.09 2.52
C ALA A 278 8.41 -23.41 3.85
N ALA A 279 7.52 -22.58 4.41
CA ALA A 279 7.71 -21.96 5.73
C ALA A 279 7.58 -22.97 6.88
N GLY A 280 6.78 -24.04 6.68
CA GLY A 280 6.62 -25.16 7.60
C GLY A 280 7.59 -26.31 7.35
N ALA A 281 8.84 -26.03 6.93
CA ALA A 281 9.84 -27.01 6.50
C ALA A 281 10.19 -28.06 7.57
N ALA A 282 9.33 -29.07 7.66
CA ALA A 282 9.60 -30.46 8.03
C ALA A 282 8.46 -31.39 7.53
N GLY A 283 7.20 -30.93 7.49
CA GLY A 283 6.05 -31.81 7.19
C GLY A 283 5.56 -31.84 5.73
N ALA A 284 5.96 -30.87 4.91
CA ALA A 284 5.14 -30.49 3.75
C ALA A 284 5.63 -31.01 2.39
N LYS A 285 6.81 -31.64 2.32
CA LYS A 285 7.41 -32.20 1.07
C LYS A 285 6.60 -33.33 0.40
N VAL A 286 5.53 -33.83 1.02
CA VAL A 286 4.76 -34.99 0.53
C VAL A 286 3.51 -34.59 -0.28
N ALA A 287 2.93 -33.41 -0.02
CA ALA A 287 1.64 -33.02 -0.60
C ALA A 287 1.68 -32.72 -2.12
N ALA A 288 2.80 -32.17 -2.61
CA ALA A 288 2.96 -31.87 -4.04
C ALA A 288 3.10 -33.14 -4.91
N ARG A 289 3.59 -34.24 -4.33
CA ARG A 289 3.80 -35.51 -5.04
C ARG A 289 2.51 -36.32 -5.18
N GLU A 290 1.64 -36.31 -4.18
CA GLU A 290 0.36 -37.05 -4.24
C GLU A 290 -0.70 -36.38 -5.14
N ARG A 291 -0.64 -35.06 -5.36
CA ARG A 291 -1.55 -34.35 -6.29
C ARG A 291 -1.25 -34.64 -7.77
N ALA A 292 0.00 -34.98 -8.07
CA ALA A 292 0.39 -35.46 -9.41
C ALA A 292 -0.06 -36.92 -9.66
N GLU A 293 -0.25 -37.70 -8.59
CA GLU A 293 -0.58 -39.13 -8.67
C GLU A 293 -2.09 -39.43 -8.53
N ARG A 294 -2.89 -38.52 -7.96
CA ARG A 294 -4.35 -38.68 -7.79
C ARG A 294 -5.09 -37.52 -8.46
N GLY A 295 -5.67 -37.80 -9.63
CA GLY A 295 -6.45 -36.83 -10.40
C GLY A 295 -7.49 -36.08 -9.55
N ALA A 296 -7.54 -34.77 -9.76
CA ALA A 296 -8.52 -33.78 -9.27
C ALA A 296 -9.58 -34.28 -8.26
N SER A 297 -9.18 -34.45 -6.99
CA SER A 297 -10.13 -34.59 -5.89
C SER A 297 -10.24 -33.25 -5.14
N SER A 298 -11.46 -32.83 -4.81
CA SER A 298 -11.85 -31.53 -4.24
C SER A 298 -11.44 -31.27 -2.76
N MET A 299 -10.37 -31.89 -2.29
CA MET A 299 -9.87 -31.70 -0.92
C MET A 299 -8.36 -31.53 -0.88
N LEU A 300 -7.90 -30.51 -0.15
CA LEU A 300 -6.49 -30.29 0.14
C LEU A 300 -6.12 -31.05 1.42
N TYR A 301 -5.15 -31.96 1.29
CA TYR A 301 -4.64 -32.75 2.40
C TYR A 301 -3.33 -32.14 2.92
N PHE A 302 -3.28 -31.80 4.21
CA PHE A 302 -2.06 -31.42 4.91
C PHE A 302 -1.65 -32.61 5.81
N LYS A 303 -0.44 -33.13 5.63
CA LYS A 303 0.07 -34.27 6.42
C LYS A 303 0.80 -33.77 7.66
N GLU A 304 0.66 -34.49 8.77
CA GLU A 304 1.26 -34.18 10.08
C GLU A 304 2.74 -33.77 9.97
N ALA A 305 3.04 -32.53 10.34
CA ALA A 305 4.35 -32.21 10.87
C ALA A 305 4.35 -32.66 12.33
N VAL A 306 5.18 -33.65 12.68
CA VAL A 306 5.47 -33.97 14.08
C VAL A 306 6.21 -32.77 14.66
N ILE A 307 5.47 -31.84 15.27
CA ILE A 307 6.04 -30.78 16.09
C ILE A 307 6.50 -31.46 17.39
N PRO A 308 7.81 -31.52 17.69
CA PRO A 308 8.24 -32.08 18.97
C PRO A 308 7.60 -31.27 20.10
N LYS A 309 6.88 -31.98 21.00
CA LYS A 309 6.15 -31.43 22.16
C LYS A 309 7.01 -30.57 23.10
N THR A 310 8.32 -30.48 22.88
CA THR A 310 9.26 -29.71 23.70
C THR A 310 9.34 -28.22 23.33
N ALA A 311 8.81 -27.78 22.18
CA ALA A 311 8.84 -26.35 21.82
C ALA A 311 7.69 -25.51 22.43
N ALA A 312 6.64 -26.15 22.97
CA ALA A 312 5.44 -25.48 23.48
C ALA A 312 5.48 -25.12 24.99
N VAL A 313 6.53 -25.52 25.72
CA VAL A 313 6.63 -25.30 27.18
C VAL A 313 7.55 -24.12 27.55
N GLY A 314 8.22 -23.48 26.59
CA GLY A 314 9.21 -22.44 26.86
C GLY A 314 8.75 -20.98 26.80
N VAL A 315 7.52 -20.67 26.35
CA VAL A 315 7.12 -19.28 26.04
C VAL A 315 6.21 -18.64 27.11
N VAL A 316 5.80 -19.38 28.14
CA VAL A 316 4.96 -18.83 29.24
C VAL A 316 5.79 -18.26 30.41
N ALA A 317 7.12 -18.36 30.37
CA ALA A 317 8.00 -17.91 31.46
C ALA A 317 8.69 -16.54 31.25
N ALA A 318 8.45 -15.84 30.13
CA ALA A 318 9.07 -14.54 29.84
C ALA A 318 8.07 -13.36 29.83
N ALA A 319 6.90 -13.53 30.43
CA ALA A 319 5.88 -12.49 30.57
C ALA A 319 5.27 -12.46 31.99
N ARG A 320 6.14 -12.54 33.01
CA ARG A 320 5.88 -12.07 34.37
C ARG A 320 6.99 -11.11 34.78
#